data_AF-A0A3B9D756-F1
#
_entry.id   AF-A0A3B9D756-F1
#
_cell.length_a   1.000
_cell.length_b   1.000
_cell.length_c   1.000
_cell.angle_alpha   90.00
_cell.angle_beta   90.00
_cell.angle_gamma   90.00
#
_symmetry.space_group_name_H-M   'P 1'
#
loop_
_entity.id
_entity.type
_entity.pdbx_description
1 polymer ?
#
loop_
_entity_poly.entity_id
_entity_poly.type
_entity_poly.pdbx_seq_one_letter_code
_entity_poly.pdbx_strand_id
1 'polypeptide(L)'
;MIKWYRACVNYIHSVPEYNCAPEQERFTEKAAIAAIHKLKRYYDEKHFVKDPDYMVRMDRLLSVIKDHETDEEMDQWKVWLKYFVTMGGGEWNEFWGDVK
;
A
#
# COMPACT_ATOMS: atom_id res chain seq x y z
N MET A 1 -0.15 -2.01 -11.97
CA MET A 1 0.72 -2.48 -10.86
C MET A 1 2.22 -2.23 -11.03
N ILE A 2 2.88 -2.68 -12.11
CA ILE A 2 4.36 -2.58 -12.23
C ILE A 2 4.88 -1.13 -12.12
N LYS A 3 4.18 -0.15 -12.70
CA LYS A 3 4.55 1.28 -12.58
C LYS A 3 4.59 1.75 -11.13
N TRP A 4 3.60 1.34 -10.32
CA TRP A 4 3.48 1.72 -8.92
C TRP A 4 4.52 1.05 -8.04
N TYR A 5 4.83 -0.22 -8.32
CA TYR A 5 5.92 -0.92 -7.64
C TYR A 5 7.26 -0.20 -7.89
N ARG A 6 7.57 0.13 -9.14
CA ARG A 6 8.81 0.86 -9.48
C ARG A 6 8.87 2.24 -8.84
N ALA A 7 7.75 2.98 -8.86
CA ALA A 7 7.67 4.29 -8.23
C ALA A 7 7.87 4.22 -6.71
N CYS A 8 7.26 3.22 -6.06
CA CYS A 8 7.47 2.92 -4.64
C CYS A 8 8.95 2.64 -4.35
N VAL A 9 9.59 1.72 -5.08
CA VAL A 9 11.01 1.39 -4.87
C VAL A 9 11.91 2.60 -5.10
N ASN A 10 11.69 3.37 -6.16
CA ASN A 10 12.45 4.58 -6.43
C ASN A 10 12.33 5.61 -5.30
N TYR A 11 11.11 5.83 -4.80
CA TYR A 11 10.88 6.73 -3.68
C TYR A 11 11.60 6.25 -2.41
N ILE A 12 11.46 4.97 -2.08
CA ILE A 12 12.06 4.38 -0.89
C ILE A 12 13.59 4.46 -0.91
N HIS A 13 14.22 4.25 -2.07
CA HIS A 13 15.67 4.44 -2.22
C HIS A 13 16.10 5.91 -2.20
N SER A 14 15.21 6.84 -2.55
CA SER A 14 15.52 8.28 -2.54
C SER A 14 15.53 8.89 -1.13
N VAL A 15 14.90 8.21 -0.15
CA VAL A 15 14.81 8.66 1.25
C VAL A 15 15.84 7.89 2.09
N PRO A 16 16.92 8.55 2.58
CA PRO A 16 17.99 7.88 3.31
C PRO A 16 17.50 7.09 4.54
N GLU A 17 16.51 7.61 5.25
CA GLU A 17 15.92 7.00 6.45
C GLU A 17 15.21 5.67 6.13
N TYR A 18 14.72 5.51 4.90
CA TYR A 18 14.08 4.28 4.47
C TYR A 18 15.08 3.28 3.92
N ASN A 19 16.16 3.74 3.28
CA ASN A 19 17.15 2.96 2.52
C ASN A 19 17.90 1.85 3.31
N CYS A 20 17.79 1.81 4.65
CA CYS A 20 18.46 0.80 5.49
C CYS A 20 17.50 -0.24 6.09
N ALA A 21 16.25 -0.28 5.63
CA ALA A 21 15.20 -1.09 6.25
C ALA A 21 15.21 -2.55 5.72
N PRO A 22 15.37 -3.59 6.56
CA PRO A 22 15.39 -5.00 6.12
C PRO A 22 14.07 -5.44 5.45
N GLU A 23 12.98 -4.71 5.66
CA GLU A 23 11.70 -4.90 4.96
C GLU A 23 11.84 -4.71 3.44
N GLN A 24 12.84 -3.95 2.96
CA GLN A 24 13.06 -3.73 1.53
C GLN A 24 13.55 -4.97 0.78
N GLU A 25 14.45 -5.76 1.38
CA GLU A 25 14.97 -6.97 0.74
C GLU A 25 13.86 -7.98 0.46
N ARG A 26 12.83 -7.99 1.30
CA ARG A 26 11.63 -8.84 1.17
C ARG A 26 10.55 -8.20 0.28
N PHE A 27 10.69 -6.94 -0.08
CA PHE A 27 9.75 -6.19 -0.91
C PHE A 27 9.97 -6.46 -2.41
N THR A 28 9.92 -7.73 -2.80
CA THR A 28 9.96 -8.12 -4.21
C THR A 28 8.68 -7.71 -4.93
N GLU A 29 8.73 -7.51 -6.26
CA GLU A 29 7.55 -7.16 -7.06
C GLU A 29 6.36 -8.10 -6.80
N LYS A 30 6.63 -9.40 -6.79
CA LYS A 30 5.61 -10.43 -6.54
C LYS A 30 5.00 -10.29 -5.14
N ALA A 31 5.84 -10.14 -4.11
CA ALA A 31 5.38 -10.01 -2.73
C ALA A 31 4.60 -8.70 -2.51
N ALA A 32 5.11 -7.59 -3.06
CA ALA A 32 4.48 -6.28 -2.98
C ALA A 32 3.09 -6.27 -3.64
N ILE A 33 2.95 -6.89 -4.81
CA ILE A 33 1.65 -7.00 -5.52
C ILE A 33 0.70 -7.92 -4.76
N ALA A 34 1.16 -9.09 -4.31
CA ALA A 34 0.35 -10.02 -3.52
C ALA A 34 -0.18 -9.38 -2.24
N ALA A 35 0.68 -8.65 -1.52
CA ALA A 35 0.33 -7.93 -0.30
C ALA A 35 -0.77 -6.90 -0.55
N ILE A 36 -0.70 -6.14 -1.64
CA ILE A 36 -1.72 -5.13 -1.96
C ILE A 36 -3.05 -5.74 -2.41
N HIS A 37 -3.03 -6.85 -3.17
CA HIS A 37 -4.28 -7.57 -3.46
C HIS A 37 -4.93 -8.11 -2.19
N LYS A 38 -4.14 -8.65 -1.25
CA LYS A 38 -4.64 -9.12 0.04
C LYS A 38 -5.25 -7.97 0.85
N LEU A 39 -4.55 -6.83 0.94
CA LEU A 39 -5.05 -5.64 1.62
C LEU A 39 -6.34 -5.11 1.00
N LYS A 40 -6.42 -5.11 -0.34
CA LYS A 40 -7.64 -4.72 -1.06
C LYS A 40 -8.82 -5.59 -0.68
N ARG A 41 -8.62 -6.91 -0.66
CA ARG A 41 -9.64 -7.86 -0.23
C ARG A 41 -10.15 -7.54 1.19
N TYR A 42 -9.24 -7.33 2.15
CA TYR A 42 -9.65 -6.97 3.52
C TYR A 42 -10.40 -5.65 3.59
N TYR A 43 -9.98 -4.66 2.82
CA TYR A 43 -10.67 -3.38 2.75
C TYR A 43 -12.10 -3.53 2.19
N ASP A 44 -12.25 -4.31 1.12
CA ASP A 44 -13.55 -4.57 0.48
C ASP A 44 -14.48 -5.36 1.42
N GLU A 45 -13.95 -6.31 2.21
CA GLU A 45 -14.68 -7.08 3.23
C GLU A 45 -15.23 -6.23 4.41
N LYS A 46 -14.66 -5.04 4.67
CA LYS A 46 -15.20 -4.12 5.68
C LYS A 46 -16.48 -3.41 5.24
N HIS A 47 -16.84 -3.46 3.95
CA HIS A 47 -18.04 -2.82 3.41
C HIS A 47 -18.19 -1.34 3.80
N PHE A 48 -17.07 -0.60 3.82
CA PHE A 48 -17.10 0.81 4.17
C PHE A 48 -18.05 1.60 3.25
N VAL A 49 -18.75 2.59 3.82
CA VAL A 49 -19.60 3.51 3.05
C VAL A 49 -18.75 4.21 2.00
N LYS A 50 -19.15 4.15 0.73
CA LYS A 50 -18.41 4.77 -0.38
C LYS A 50 -18.22 6.27 -0.15
N ASP A 51 -17.02 6.75 -0.41
CA ASP A 51 -16.68 8.16 -0.38
C ASP A 51 -16.75 8.70 -1.83
N PRO A 52 -17.35 9.88 -2.07
CA PRO A 52 -17.50 10.42 -3.42
C PRO A 52 -16.17 10.82 -4.07
N ASP A 53 -15.18 11.22 -3.27
CA ASP A 53 -13.91 11.76 -3.75
C ASP A 53 -12.78 10.72 -3.74
N TYR A 54 -12.95 9.65 -2.96
CA TYR A 54 -11.91 8.63 -2.75
C TYR A 54 -12.41 7.20 -2.95
N MET A 55 -11.70 6.43 -3.78
CA MET A 55 -11.90 4.99 -3.88
C MET A 55 -11.54 4.28 -2.57
N VAL A 56 -10.46 4.75 -1.93
CA VAL A 56 -10.01 4.30 -0.60
C VAL A 56 -9.56 5.47 0.22
N ARG A 57 -9.97 5.48 1.48
CA ARG A 57 -9.53 6.46 2.46
C ARG A 57 -8.40 5.91 3.31
N MET A 58 -7.37 6.75 3.54
CA MET A 58 -6.21 6.38 4.34
C MET A 58 -6.60 5.98 5.77
N ASP A 59 -7.50 6.72 6.43
CA ASP A 59 -7.93 6.42 7.80
C ASP A 59 -8.57 5.02 7.92
N ARG A 60 -9.38 4.63 6.92
CA ARG A 60 -10.02 3.30 6.87
C ARG A 60 -9.03 2.21 6.51
N LEU A 61 -8.10 2.48 5.59
CA LEU A 61 -7.05 1.54 5.23
C LEU A 61 -6.15 1.24 6.43
N LEU A 62 -5.78 2.26 7.21
CA LEU A 62 -5.02 2.08 8.45
C LEU A 62 -5.78 1.25 9.49
N SER A 63 -7.09 1.43 9.61
CA SER A 63 -7.93 0.57 10.47
C SER A 63 -7.87 -0.90 10.01
N VAL A 64 -7.91 -1.15 8.70
CA VAL A 64 -7.81 -2.51 8.16
C VAL A 64 -6.43 -3.11 8.45
N ILE A 65 -5.36 -2.37 8.18
CA ILE A 65 -3.98 -2.84 8.46
C ILE A 65 -3.82 -3.16 9.95
N LYS A 66 -4.37 -2.34 10.84
CA LYS A 66 -4.32 -2.57 12.28
C LYS A 66 -5.06 -3.85 12.71
N ASP A 67 -6.21 -4.14 12.09
CA ASP A 67 -6.96 -5.37 12.39
C ASP A 67 -6.21 -6.64 11.94
N HIS A 68 -5.22 -6.51 11.05
CA HIS A 68 -4.44 -7.59 10.47
C HIS A 68 -2.92 -7.44 10.74
N GLU A 69 -2.53 -6.80 11.84
CA GLU A 69 -1.13 -6.46 12.12
C GLU A 69 -0.19 -7.68 12.28
N THR A 70 -0.76 -8.86 12.55
CA THR A 70 -0.02 -10.12 12.70
C THR A 70 0.21 -10.86 11.39
N ASP A 71 -0.32 -10.36 10.26
CA ASP A 71 -0.17 -10.99 8.96
C ASP A 71 1.27 -10.93 8.44
N GLU A 72 1.69 -11.95 7.71
CA GLU A 72 3.03 -12.03 7.13
C GLU A 72 3.32 -10.86 6.15
N GLU A 73 2.27 -10.33 5.51
CA GLU A 73 2.34 -9.21 4.56
C GLU A 73 2.49 -7.85 5.23
N MET A 74 2.49 -7.78 6.57
CA MET A 74 2.56 -6.53 7.32
C MET A 74 3.82 -5.72 6.97
N ASP A 75 4.96 -6.37 6.76
CA ASP A 75 6.20 -5.69 6.39
C ASP A 75 6.11 -5.07 4.99
N GLN A 76 5.43 -5.73 4.05
CA GLN A 76 5.16 -5.19 2.72
C GLN A 76 4.18 -4.01 2.80
N TRP A 77 3.16 -4.08 3.65
CA TRP A 77 2.23 -2.97 3.86
C TRP A 77 2.92 -1.74 4.45
N LYS A 78 3.87 -1.90 5.37
CA LYS A 78 4.67 -0.77 5.89
C LYS A 78 5.46 -0.07 4.79
N VAL A 79 6.06 -0.82 3.86
CA VAL A 79 6.79 -0.23 2.72
C VAL A 79 5.83 0.51 1.81
N TRP A 80 4.67 -0.06 1.50
CA TRP A 80 3.64 0.62 0.73
C TRP A 80 3.14 1.89 1.42
N LEU A 81 2.87 1.85 2.73
CA LEU A 81 2.42 3.02 3.50
C LEU A 81 3.42 4.19 3.42
N LYS A 82 4.73 3.91 3.47
CA LYS A 82 5.77 4.93 3.28
C LYS A 82 5.68 5.61 1.91
N TYR A 83 5.29 4.89 0.86
CA TYR A 83 5.06 5.47 -0.45
C TYR A 83 3.71 6.18 -0.54
N PHE A 84 2.66 5.63 0.08
CA PHE A 84 1.31 6.19 0.00
C PHE A 84 1.21 7.60 0.56
N VAL A 85 2.00 7.94 1.58
CA VAL A 85 2.02 9.30 2.15
C VAL A 85 2.52 10.37 1.17
N THR A 86 3.15 9.99 0.05
CA THR A 86 3.57 10.96 -0.97
C THR A 86 2.57 11.13 -2.09
N MET A 87 1.55 10.29 -2.18
CA MET A 87 0.61 10.28 -3.29
C MET A 87 -0.48 11.35 -3.08
N GLY A 88 -0.80 12.09 -4.13
CA GLY A 88 -1.98 12.94 -4.16
C GLY A 88 -3.27 12.12 -4.28
N GLY A 89 -4.43 12.70 -3.96
CA GLY A 89 -5.73 12.00 -4.03
C GLY A 89 -6.06 11.40 -5.41
N GLY A 90 -5.67 12.08 -6.49
CA GLY A 90 -5.82 11.56 -7.86
C GLY A 90 -4.97 10.32 -8.13
N GLU A 91 -3.68 10.36 -7.77
CA GLU A 91 -2.77 9.22 -7.90
C GLU A 91 -3.20 8.06 -7.02
N TRP A 92 -3.73 8.36 -5.83
CA TRP A 92 -4.25 7.38 -4.90
C TRP A 92 -5.44 6.60 -5.48
N ASN A 93 -6.38 7.31 -6.11
CA ASN A 93 -7.52 6.68 -6.79
C ASN A 93 -7.07 5.86 -8.00
N GLU A 94 -6.12 6.37 -8.80
CA GLU A 94 -5.56 5.64 -9.94
C GLU A 94 -4.83 4.36 -9.48
N PHE A 95 -4.01 4.47 -8.43
CA PHE A 95 -3.34 3.34 -7.80
C PHE A 95 -4.36 2.27 -7.42
N TRP A 96 -5.39 2.63 -6.66
CA TRP A 96 -6.36 1.65 -6.19
C TRP A 96 -7.22 1.05 -7.31
N GLY A 97 -7.49 1.81 -8.37
CA GLY A 97 -8.16 1.31 -9.58
C GLY A 97 -7.32 0.31 -10.40
N ASP A 98 -5.99 0.42 -10.31
CA ASP A 98 -5.03 -0.49 -10.95
C ASP A 98 -4.79 -1.79 -10.16
N VAL A 99 -5.23 -1.86 -8.89
CA VAL A 99 -5.22 -3.08 -8.07
C VAL A 99 -6.45 -3.91 -8.44
N LYS A 100 -6.27 -4.89 -9.33
CA LYS A 100 -7.34 -5.76 -9.89
C LYS A 100 -7.06 -7.23 -9.66
#